data_AF-A0A813GA17-F1
#
_entry.id   AF-A0A813GA17-F1
#
_cell.length_a   1.000
_cell.length_b   1.000
_cell.length_c   1.000
_cell.angle_alpha   90.00
_cell.angle_beta   90.00
_cell.angle_gamma   90.00
#
_symmetry.space_group_name_H-M   'P 1'
#
loop_
_entity.id
_entity.type
_entity.pdbx_description
1 polymer ?
#
loop_
_entity_poly.entity_id
_entity_poly.type
_entity_poly.pdbx_seq_one_letter_code
_entity_poly.pdbx_strand_id
1 'polypeptide(L)'
;MAKDVSHAVRMNKDLECKPFAYFLHRFRGIYKNSGMLPDQVFHIRSRSSKKCISRNGGGYTMRDCNRATKFHQANMRPEGFPSQDDAAVFGGPRDAPKEGGNNPVVCGGHQAKSCAECVRAAPHGDGAGWCHADCAWVFGQCVDVSVAEQMEERSKSDPQKCCSGIRDWNSLDCWDTLNNDGPSPYFCDVTGKNANQQYIWAADGRLRHWTGKCVSEVPKRDKLRSHDCADSTEWEKIDIFEPPETRIYNADVKKLGLSEDSPDV
;
A
#
# COMPACT_ATOMS: atom_id res chain seq x y z
N MET A 1 -24.37 0.90 34.22
CA MET A 1 -25.69 0.29 33.92
C MET A 1 -25.59 -0.39 32.57
N ALA A 2 -25.71 -1.71 32.51
CA ALA A 2 -25.84 -2.42 31.24
C ALA A 2 -27.24 -2.14 30.67
N LYS A 3 -27.36 -1.81 29.38
CA LYS A 3 -28.65 -1.68 28.72
C LYS A 3 -29.27 -3.07 28.59
N ASP A 4 -30.55 -3.22 28.94
CA ASP A 4 -31.29 -4.45 28.69
C ASP A 4 -31.49 -4.62 27.18
N VAL A 5 -30.95 -5.72 26.64
CA VAL A 5 -31.00 -6.07 25.21
C VAL A 5 -31.92 -7.26 24.93
N SER A 6 -32.64 -7.77 25.94
CA SER A 6 -33.45 -8.99 25.84
C SER A 6 -34.54 -8.93 24.76
N HIS A 7 -35.20 -7.77 24.60
CA HIS A 7 -36.22 -7.55 23.56
C HIS A 7 -35.64 -7.65 22.14
N ALA A 8 -34.49 -7.01 21.90
CA ALA A 8 -33.81 -7.07 20.60
C ALA A 8 -33.35 -8.49 20.25
N VAL A 9 -32.86 -9.24 21.24
CA VAL A 9 -32.47 -10.66 21.06
C VAL A 9 -33.67 -11.53 20.68
N ARG A 10 -34.84 -11.31 21.30
CA ARG A 10 -36.07 -12.05 20.96
C ARG A 10 -36.52 -11.75 19.53
N MET A 11 -36.62 -10.46 19.15
CA MET A 11 -36.97 -10.06 17.79
C MET A 11 -36.03 -10.65 16.74
N ASN A 12 -34.72 -10.67 17.03
CA ASN A 12 -33.72 -11.22 16.13
C ASN A 12 -33.93 -12.72 15.85
N LYS A 13 -34.39 -13.47 16.87
CA LYS A 13 -34.71 -14.90 16.74
C LYS A 13 -36.00 -15.11 15.94
N ASP A 14 -37.02 -14.31 16.19
CA ASP A 14 -38.34 -14.45 15.56
C ASP A 14 -38.31 -14.07 14.06
N LEU A 15 -37.45 -13.15 13.67
CA LEU A 15 -37.31 -12.67 12.27
C LEU A 15 -36.35 -13.51 11.42
N GLU A 16 -35.73 -14.56 11.98
CA GLU A 16 -34.71 -15.38 11.29
C GLU A 16 -33.57 -14.55 10.66
N CYS A 17 -33.22 -13.43 11.32
CA CYS A 17 -32.20 -12.52 10.83
C CYS A 17 -30.84 -13.22 10.67
N LYS A 18 -30.12 -12.84 9.60
CA LYS A 18 -28.72 -13.26 9.45
C LYS A 18 -27.84 -12.57 10.50
N PRO A 19 -26.76 -13.22 10.99
CA PRO A 19 -25.85 -12.63 11.95
C PRO A 19 -25.06 -11.47 11.34
N PHE A 20 -24.54 -10.56 12.16
CA PHE A 20 -23.81 -9.38 11.69
C PHE A 20 -22.62 -9.71 10.76
N ALA A 21 -21.87 -10.77 11.09
CA ALA A 21 -20.76 -11.24 10.27
C ALA A 21 -21.17 -11.63 8.84
N TYR A 22 -22.40 -12.11 8.63
CA TYR A 22 -22.94 -12.38 7.30
C TYR A 22 -23.02 -11.09 6.46
N PHE A 23 -23.49 -9.99 7.05
CA PHE A 23 -23.59 -8.71 6.35
C PHE A 23 -22.20 -8.11 6.08
N LEU A 24 -21.29 -8.16 7.06
CA LEU A 24 -19.90 -7.75 6.83
C LEU A 24 -19.23 -8.56 5.73
N HIS A 25 -19.48 -9.87 5.69
CA HIS A 25 -18.91 -10.75 4.68
C HIS A 25 -19.52 -10.51 3.29
N ARG A 26 -20.83 -10.30 3.20
CA ARG A 26 -21.48 -9.90 1.94
C ARG A 26 -20.90 -8.61 1.35
N PHE A 27 -20.46 -7.68 2.20
CA PHE A 27 -19.79 -6.45 1.78
C PHE A 27 -18.27 -6.49 2.04
N ARG A 28 -17.67 -7.69 2.05
CA ARG A 28 -16.24 -7.88 2.37
C ARG A 28 -15.32 -7.10 1.45
N GLY A 29 -15.72 -6.86 0.19
CA GLY A 29 -14.97 -5.99 -0.71
C GLY A 29 -14.77 -4.58 -0.14
N ILE A 30 -15.78 -4.02 0.52
CA ILE A 30 -15.66 -2.73 1.20
C ILE A 30 -14.87 -2.89 2.49
N TYR A 31 -15.18 -3.89 3.33
CA TYR A 31 -14.57 -3.95 4.67
C TYR A 31 -13.14 -4.51 4.69
N LYS A 32 -12.88 -5.65 4.03
CA LYS A 32 -11.55 -6.25 3.94
C LYS A 32 -10.69 -5.52 2.90
N ASN A 33 -11.18 -5.40 1.67
CA ASN A 33 -10.31 -4.92 0.57
C ASN A 33 -10.00 -3.42 0.64
N SER A 34 -10.76 -2.63 1.41
CA SER A 34 -10.38 -1.24 1.70
C SER A 34 -9.53 -1.06 2.97
N GLY A 35 -9.30 -2.15 3.71
CA GLY A 35 -8.55 -2.14 4.97
C GLY A 35 -9.36 -1.68 6.20
N MET A 36 -10.71 -1.64 6.17
CA MET A 36 -11.51 -1.37 7.38
C MET A 36 -11.45 -2.52 8.40
N LEU A 37 -11.24 -3.76 7.91
CA LEU A 37 -10.92 -4.94 8.70
C LEU A 37 -9.53 -5.43 8.28
N PRO A 38 -8.44 -4.80 8.77
CA PRO A 38 -7.11 -5.15 8.33
C PRO A 38 -6.67 -6.48 8.94
N ASP A 39 -5.97 -7.30 8.15
CA ASP A 39 -5.39 -8.57 8.61
C ASP A 39 -4.29 -8.33 9.66
N GLN A 40 -3.58 -7.22 9.53
CA GLN A 40 -2.45 -6.87 10.39
C GLN A 40 -2.39 -5.37 10.65
N VAL A 41 -2.08 -5.04 11.90
CA VAL A 41 -1.70 -3.69 12.34
C VAL A 41 -0.28 -3.74 12.86
N PHE A 42 0.51 -2.71 12.56
CA PHE A 42 1.95 -2.68 12.85
C PHE A 42 2.44 -1.25 13.08
N HIS A 43 3.62 -1.12 13.67
CA HIS A 43 4.39 0.12 13.64
C HIS A 43 5.34 0.13 12.44
N ILE A 44 5.66 1.32 11.95
CA ILE A 44 6.66 1.53 10.90
C ILE A 44 7.92 2.10 11.57
N ARG A 45 8.96 1.27 11.69
CA ARG A 45 10.24 1.63 12.32
C ARG A 45 11.31 1.93 11.27
N SER A 46 12.05 3.02 11.47
CA SER A 46 13.26 3.30 10.70
C SER A 46 14.38 2.33 11.10
N ARG A 47 14.99 1.66 10.11
CA ARG A 47 16.08 0.71 10.37
C ARG A 47 17.33 1.40 10.93
N SER A 48 17.58 2.65 10.53
CA SER A 48 18.73 3.45 10.96
C SER A 48 18.55 4.03 12.36
N SER A 49 17.50 4.83 12.58
CA SER A 49 17.31 5.55 13.85
C SER A 49 16.62 4.72 14.93
N LYS A 50 16.03 3.58 14.57
CA LYS A 50 15.17 2.73 15.43
C LYS A 50 13.94 3.45 16.01
N LYS A 51 13.64 4.66 15.55
CA LYS A 51 12.40 5.39 15.86
C LYS A 51 11.28 4.95 14.93
N CYS A 52 10.04 5.16 15.36
CA CYS A 52 8.85 4.84 14.60
C CYS A 52 8.11 6.10 14.13
N ILE A 53 7.40 5.98 13.02
CA ILE A 53 6.54 7.05 12.49
C ILE A 53 5.35 7.27 13.42
N SER A 54 5.08 8.52 13.77
CA SER A 54 3.99 8.94 14.64
C SER A 54 3.28 10.14 14.07
N ARG A 55 1.95 10.11 14.09
CA ARG A 55 1.11 11.26 13.79
C ARG A 55 1.38 12.40 14.76
N ASN A 56 1.44 13.62 14.23
CA ASN A 56 1.65 14.85 14.98
C ASN A 56 0.88 16.00 14.30
N GLY A 57 -0.35 16.25 14.76
CA GLY A 57 -1.23 17.24 14.14
C GLY A 57 -1.56 16.87 12.69
N GLY A 58 -1.29 17.80 11.77
CA GLY A 58 -1.53 17.65 10.32
C GLY A 58 -0.40 16.94 9.55
N GLY A 59 0.50 16.22 10.22
CA GLY A 59 1.60 15.50 9.57
C GLY A 59 2.14 14.36 10.43
N TYR A 60 3.35 13.92 10.09
CA TYR A 60 4.01 12.80 10.77
C TYR A 60 5.44 13.16 11.19
N THR A 61 5.87 12.55 12.29
CA THR A 61 7.17 12.76 12.95
C THR A 61 7.76 11.43 13.37
N MET A 62 9.01 11.41 13.81
CA MET A 62 9.64 10.23 14.39
C MET A 62 9.56 10.26 15.92
N ARG A 63 9.18 9.16 16.56
CA ARG A 63 9.11 9.00 18.02
C ARG A 63 9.55 7.63 18.48
N ASP A 64 9.69 7.43 19.78
CA ASP A 64 9.83 6.09 20.36
C ASP A 64 8.62 5.23 20.00
N CYS A 65 8.86 3.96 19.65
CA CYS A 65 7.83 3.09 19.09
C CYS A 65 6.65 2.82 20.04
N ASN A 66 6.87 2.82 21.35
CA ASN A 66 5.82 2.68 22.35
C ASN A 66 4.81 3.86 22.38
N ARG A 67 5.17 5.01 21.79
CA ARG A 67 4.34 6.22 21.69
C ARG A 67 3.98 6.54 20.25
N ALA A 68 4.39 5.71 19.30
CA ALA A 68 4.18 5.94 17.89
C ALA A 68 2.80 5.46 17.43
N THR A 69 2.35 6.05 16.32
CA THR A 69 1.11 5.65 15.65
C THR A 69 1.27 4.26 15.06
N LYS A 70 0.21 3.47 15.17
CA LYS A 70 0.10 2.18 14.48
C LYS A 70 -0.61 2.38 13.15
N PHE A 71 -0.25 1.56 12.19
CA PHE A 71 -0.74 1.63 10.83
C PHE A 71 -1.21 0.25 10.37
N HIS A 72 -1.95 0.24 9.29
CA HIS A 72 -2.19 -0.95 8.50
C HIS A 72 -2.23 -0.58 7.03
N GLN A 73 -2.17 -1.59 6.17
CA GLN A 73 -2.37 -1.38 4.76
C GLN A 73 -3.86 -1.15 4.47
N ALA A 74 -4.16 -0.29 3.50
CA ALA A 74 -5.52 0.12 3.18
C ALA A 74 -5.67 0.44 1.69
N ASN A 75 -6.89 0.84 1.30
CA ASN A 75 -7.32 1.18 -0.04
C ASN A 75 -7.27 0.01 -1.01
N MET A 76 -8.26 -0.04 -1.90
CA MET A 76 -8.23 -1.04 -2.96
C MET A 76 -7.01 -0.83 -3.86
N ARG A 77 -6.43 -1.93 -4.32
CA ARG A 77 -5.34 -1.94 -5.29
C ARG A 77 -5.94 -1.70 -6.69
N PRO A 78 -5.63 -0.60 -7.38
CA PRO A 78 -6.13 -0.38 -8.73
C PRO A 78 -5.51 -1.38 -9.72
N GLU A 79 -6.16 -1.54 -10.87
CA GLU A 79 -5.64 -2.36 -11.96
C GLU A 79 -4.27 -1.85 -12.43
N GLY A 80 -3.33 -2.77 -12.69
CA GLY A 80 -1.95 -2.44 -13.04
C GLY A 80 -1.09 -1.91 -11.88
N PHE A 81 -1.62 -1.81 -10.66
CA PHE A 81 -0.82 -1.45 -9.49
C PHE A 81 0.05 -2.63 -9.04
N PRO A 82 1.34 -2.41 -8.73
CA PRO A 82 2.22 -3.51 -8.37
C PRO A 82 1.81 -4.18 -7.05
N SER A 83 1.78 -5.51 -7.05
CA SER A 83 1.60 -6.30 -5.82
C SER A 83 2.83 -6.21 -4.91
N GLN A 84 2.72 -6.72 -3.68
CA GLN A 84 3.88 -6.85 -2.80
C GLN A 84 4.93 -7.81 -3.37
N ASP A 85 4.53 -8.82 -4.13
CA ASP A 85 5.47 -9.74 -4.79
C ASP A 85 6.21 -9.03 -5.93
N ASP A 86 5.56 -8.06 -6.58
CA ASP A 86 6.20 -7.18 -7.56
C ASP A 86 7.19 -6.20 -6.94
N ALA A 87 7.20 -6.02 -5.62
CA ALA A 87 8.11 -5.11 -4.92
C ALA A 87 9.59 -5.44 -5.16
N ALA A 88 9.90 -6.69 -5.51
CA ALA A 88 11.24 -7.11 -5.94
C ALA A 88 11.71 -6.36 -7.20
N VAL A 89 10.79 -5.98 -8.09
CA VAL A 89 11.08 -5.19 -9.29
C VAL A 89 11.46 -3.75 -8.94
N PHE A 90 10.89 -3.19 -7.87
CA PHE A 90 11.07 -1.78 -7.49
C PHE A 90 12.26 -1.52 -6.54
N GLY A 91 12.93 -2.58 -6.07
CA GLY A 91 14.05 -2.54 -5.12
C GLY A 91 15.32 -3.28 -5.57
N GLY A 92 15.33 -3.88 -6.76
CA GLY A 92 16.54 -4.51 -7.31
C GLY A 92 17.65 -3.49 -7.59
N PRO A 93 18.93 -3.89 -7.58
CA PRO A 93 20.02 -3.08 -8.12
C PRO A 93 19.61 -2.56 -9.49
N ARG A 94 19.74 -1.26 -9.73
CA ARG A 94 19.33 -0.56 -10.97
C ARG A 94 19.99 -1.09 -12.26
N ASP A 95 20.80 -2.14 -12.13
CA ASP A 95 21.78 -2.60 -13.09
C ASP A 95 21.80 -4.13 -13.21
N ALA A 96 20.79 -4.87 -12.70
CA ALA A 96 20.71 -6.30 -13.01
C ALA A 96 20.53 -6.45 -14.53
N PRO A 97 21.55 -6.91 -15.28
CA PRO A 97 21.45 -7.04 -16.72
C PRO A 97 20.37 -8.08 -17.01
N LYS A 98 19.51 -7.83 -17.99
CA LYS A 98 18.75 -8.91 -18.62
C LYS A 98 19.77 -9.96 -19.04
N GLU A 99 19.80 -11.12 -18.37
CA GLU A 99 20.50 -12.29 -18.89
C GLU A 99 19.83 -12.63 -20.24
N GLY A 100 20.46 -12.24 -21.35
CA GLY A 100 20.10 -12.71 -22.69
C GLY A 100 19.84 -11.67 -23.78
N GLY A 101 19.99 -10.37 -23.57
CA GLY A 101 19.76 -9.38 -24.64
C GLY A 101 20.73 -8.21 -24.62
N ASN A 102 21.80 -8.26 -25.42
CA ASN A 102 22.70 -7.12 -25.66
C ASN A 102 22.09 -6.01 -26.54
N ASN A 103 20.80 -6.11 -26.87
CA ASN A 103 20.16 -5.13 -27.73
C ASN A 103 19.74 -3.92 -26.88
N PRO A 104 20.08 -2.69 -27.31
CA PRO A 104 19.60 -1.50 -26.63
C PRO A 104 18.06 -1.43 -26.71
N VAL A 105 17.44 -0.96 -25.63
CA VAL A 105 16.01 -0.64 -25.62
C VAL A 105 15.79 0.72 -26.28
N VAL A 106 14.70 0.87 -27.01
CA VAL A 106 14.23 2.15 -27.55
C VAL A 106 13.20 2.74 -26.59
N CYS A 107 13.42 3.98 -26.19
CA CYS A 107 12.54 4.67 -25.25
C CYS A 107 12.61 6.17 -25.46
N GLY A 108 11.49 6.89 -25.43
CA GLY A 108 11.58 8.35 -25.41
C GLY A 108 12.01 9.00 -26.73
N GLY A 109 12.26 8.23 -27.80
CA GLY A 109 12.99 8.70 -28.98
C GLY A 109 14.53 8.57 -28.90
N HIS A 110 15.07 7.78 -27.95
CA HIS A 110 16.49 7.42 -27.89
C HIS A 110 16.68 5.92 -27.61
N GLN A 111 17.93 5.46 -27.63
CA GLN A 111 18.32 4.10 -27.26
C GLN A 111 19.08 4.11 -25.93
N ALA A 112 18.84 3.10 -25.09
CA ALA A 112 19.47 2.94 -23.78
C ALA A 112 19.84 1.47 -23.51
N LYS A 113 20.70 1.19 -22.53
CA LYS A 113 21.03 -0.21 -22.18
C LYS A 113 19.88 -0.89 -21.42
N SER A 114 19.03 -0.11 -20.77
CA SER A 114 17.86 -0.58 -20.04
C SER A 114 16.81 0.52 -19.89
N CYS A 115 15.56 0.14 -19.58
CA CYS A 115 14.49 1.10 -19.33
C CYS A 115 14.81 2.04 -18.15
N ALA A 116 15.59 1.59 -17.16
CA ALA A 116 16.04 2.41 -16.04
C ALA A 116 17.02 3.52 -16.45
N GLU A 117 17.73 3.38 -17.58
CA GLU A 117 18.62 4.41 -18.11
C GLU A 117 17.86 5.47 -18.95
N CYS A 118 16.68 5.13 -19.48
CA CYS A 118 15.87 6.04 -20.29
C CYS A 118 15.52 7.36 -19.58
N VAL A 119 15.28 7.28 -18.27
CA VAL A 119 14.89 8.43 -17.44
C VAL A 119 16.08 9.33 -17.11
N ARG A 120 17.32 8.81 -17.19
CA ARG A 120 18.54 9.58 -16.91
C ARG A 120 18.91 10.48 -18.08
N ALA A 121 18.53 10.11 -19.30
CA ALA A 121 18.78 10.89 -20.51
C ALA A 121 17.74 12.00 -20.75
N ALA A 122 16.65 12.04 -19.96
CA ALA A 122 15.57 13.01 -20.14
C ALA A 122 16.03 14.45 -19.78
N PRO A 123 15.96 15.42 -20.72
CA PRO A 123 16.47 16.79 -20.51
C PRO A 123 15.75 17.59 -19.41
N HIS A 124 14.56 17.16 -18.98
CA HIS A 124 13.66 17.94 -18.13
C HIS A 124 13.23 17.22 -16.84
N GLY A 125 13.82 16.08 -16.48
CA GLY A 125 13.54 15.40 -15.22
C GLY A 125 12.18 14.70 -15.12
N ASP A 126 11.29 14.86 -16.11
CA ASP A 126 10.01 14.15 -16.18
C ASP A 126 10.18 12.77 -16.83
N GLY A 127 10.74 11.83 -16.07
CA GLY A 127 11.03 10.47 -16.55
C GLY A 127 9.84 9.74 -17.17
N ALA A 128 8.61 10.07 -16.77
CA ALA A 128 7.38 9.48 -17.30
C ALA A 128 7.17 9.74 -18.79
N GLY A 129 7.44 10.97 -19.26
CA GLY A 129 7.23 11.32 -20.68
C GLY A 129 8.20 10.63 -21.63
N TRP A 130 9.33 10.17 -21.11
CA TRP A 130 10.41 9.53 -21.88
C TRP A 130 10.40 8.00 -21.78
N CYS A 131 9.44 7.44 -21.04
CA CYS A 131 9.31 6.01 -20.88
C CYS A 131 8.16 5.47 -21.77
N HIS A 132 8.52 5.11 -23.00
CA HIS A 132 7.60 4.55 -23.99
C HIS A 132 8.34 3.61 -24.95
N ALA A 133 7.65 3.03 -25.94
CA ALA A 133 8.17 2.02 -26.88
C ALA A 133 8.50 0.69 -26.19
N ASP A 134 9.79 0.36 -26.00
CA ASP A 134 10.18 -0.92 -25.35
C ASP A 134 9.98 -0.88 -23.82
N CYS A 135 9.63 0.29 -23.29
CA CYS A 135 9.49 0.57 -21.88
C CYS A 135 8.13 1.14 -21.52
N ALA A 136 7.70 0.94 -20.28
CA ALA A 136 6.48 1.45 -19.69
C ALA A 136 6.74 2.14 -18.35
N TRP A 137 6.05 3.26 -18.09
CA TRP A 137 6.15 3.96 -16.82
C TRP A 137 5.23 3.33 -15.79
N VAL A 138 5.81 2.73 -14.74
CA VAL A 138 5.09 2.09 -13.66
C VAL A 138 5.61 2.61 -12.33
N PHE A 139 4.71 3.22 -11.55
CA PHE A 139 4.95 3.64 -10.17
C PHE A 139 6.25 4.45 -9.93
N GLY A 140 6.48 5.44 -10.81
CA GLY A 140 7.64 6.32 -10.71
C GLY A 140 8.94 5.72 -11.25
N GLN A 141 8.86 4.59 -11.97
CA GLN A 141 10.00 3.95 -12.62
C GLN A 141 9.69 3.63 -14.07
N CYS A 142 10.73 3.64 -14.89
CA CYS A 142 10.66 3.15 -16.25
C CYS A 142 11.12 1.70 -16.29
N VAL A 143 10.19 0.79 -16.57
CA VAL A 143 10.41 -0.65 -16.62
C VAL A 143 10.21 -1.16 -18.03
N ASP A 144 10.64 -2.38 -18.30
CA ASP A 144 10.39 -3.06 -19.58
C ASP A 144 8.89 -3.28 -19.79
N VAL A 145 8.39 -3.12 -21.02
CA VAL A 145 6.96 -3.29 -21.31
C VAL A 145 6.46 -4.68 -20.94
N SER A 146 7.28 -5.73 -21.14
CA SER A 146 6.90 -7.10 -20.77
C SER A 146 6.76 -7.28 -19.26
N VAL A 147 7.51 -6.50 -18.46
CA VAL A 147 7.39 -6.51 -17.00
C VAL A 147 6.09 -5.83 -16.58
N ALA A 148 5.73 -4.72 -17.23
CA ALA A 148 4.46 -4.03 -16.97
C ALA A 148 3.25 -4.90 -17.37
N GLU A 149 3.30 -5.55 -18.53
CA GLU A 149 2.25 -6.48 -18.98
C GLU A 149 2.07 -7.65 -18.00
N GLN A 150 3.18 -8.22 -17.51
CA GLN A 150 3.13 -9.28 -16.50
C GLN A 150 2.52 -8.80 -15.17
N MET A 151 2.80 -7.57 -14.75
CA MET A 151 2.18 -6.98 -13.56
C MET A 151 0.67 -6.80 -13.76
N GLU A 152 0.25 -6.33 -14.93
CA GLU A 152 -1.16 -6.16 -15.26
C GLU A 152 -1.90 -7.50 -15.22
N GLU A 153 -1.36 -8.54 -15.87
CA GLU A 153 -1.98 -9.87 -15.90
C GLU A 153 -2.06 -10.49 -14.49
N ARG A 154 -0.99 -10.39 -13.70
CA ARG A 154 -1.03 -10.81 -12.28
C ARG A 154 -2.10 -10.05 -11.50
N SER A 155 -2.23 -8.75 -11.73
CA SER A 155 -3.22 -7.91 -11.04
C SER A 155 -4.67 -8.35 -11.33
N LYS A 156 -4.95 -8.87 -12.54
CA LYS A 156 -6.27 -9.41 -12.92
C LYS A 156 -6.58 -10.73 -12.22
N SER A 157 -5.56 -11.55 -11.99
CA SER A 157 -5.69 -12.87 -11.35
C SER A 157 -5.76 -12.82 -9.82
N ASP A 158 -5.45 -11.68 -9.19
CA ASP A 158 -5.40 -11.56 -7.74
C ASP A 158 -6.79 -11.22 -7.16
N PRO A 159 -7.47 -12.18 -6.50
CA PRO A 159 -8.77 -11.93 -5.90
C PRO A 159 -8.68 -10.95 -4.71
N GLN A 160 -7.49 -10.73 -4.16
CA GLN A 160 -7.25 -9.93 -2.96
C GLN A 160 -6.84 -8.50 -3.36
N LYS A 161 -7.87 -7.67 -3.57
CA LYS A 161 -7.76 -6.28 -4.06
C LYS A 161 -7.18 -5.28 -3.06
N CYS A 162 -6.32 -5.68 -2.12
CA CYS A 162 -5.67 -4.74 -1.19
C CYS A 162 -4.15 -5.03 -1.17
N CYS A 163 -3.28 -4.04 -1.05
CA CYS A 163 -3.56 -2.69 -0.59
C CYS A 163 -2.62 -1.68 -1.26
N SER A 164 -3.18 -0.62 -1.82
CA SER A 164 -2.38 0.44 -2.44
C SER A 164 -1.97 1.56 -1.48
N GLY A 165 -2.53 1.65 -0.26
CA GLY A 165 -2.27 2.74 0.67
C GLY A 165 -1.87 2.33 2.10
N ILE A 166 -1.55 3.33 2.93
CA ILE A 166 -1.20 3.20 4.35
C ILE A 166 -2.19 4.02 5.17
N ARG A 167 -2.82 3.40 6.18
CA ARG A 167 -3.85 4.01 7.02
C ARG A 167 -3.45 4.02 8.48
N ASP A 168 -3.80 5.11 9.16
CA ASP A 168 -3.72 5.24 10.60
C ASP A 168 -4.71 4.26 11.27
N TRP A 169 -4.22 3.39 12.15
CA TRP A 169 -5.08 2.46 12.88
C TRP A 169 -6.06 3.23 13.79
N ASN A 170 -7.33 2.81 13.79
CA ASN A 170 -8.44 3.47 14.50
C ASN A 170 -8.70 4.92 14.05
N SER A 171 -8.35 5.26 12.81
CA SER A 171 -8.67 6.54 12.18
C SER A 171 -9.30 6.32 10.80
N LEU A 172 -9.91 7.36 10.24
CA LEU A 172 -10.37 7.41 8.84
C LEU A 172 -9.31 7.99 7.90
N ASP A 173 -8.14 8.36 8.44
CA ASP A 173 -7.09 9.03 7.68
C ASP A 173 -6.06 8.04 7.13
N CYS A 174 -5.74 8.23 5.86
CA CYS A 174 -4.66 7.59 5.13
C CYS A 174 -3.53 8.57 4.91
N TRP A 175 -2.36 8.02 4.61
CA TRP A 175 -1.31 8.80 3.95
C TRP A 175 -1.82 9.21 2.58
N ASP A 176 -1.79 10.51 2.32
CA ASP A 176 -2.14 11.14 1.06
C ASP A 176 -0.87 11.75 0.45
N THR A 177 -0.86 13.00 -0.01
CA THR A 177 0.33 13.56 -0.69
C THR A 177 1.65 13.39 0.08
N LEU A 178 2.72 13.02 -0.63
CA LEU A 178 4.09 13.02 -0.11
C LEU A 178 4.78 14.37 -0.40
N ASN A 179 4.75 15.26 0.59
CA ASN A 179 5.33 16.60 0.51
C ASN A 179 6.78 16.64 1.01
N ASN A 180 7.42 17.82 0.94
CA ASN A 180 8.79 18.03 1.44
C ASN A 180 8.95 17.68 2.94
N ASP A 181 7.88 17.79 3.74
CA ASP A 181 7.86 17.46 5.17
C ASP A 181 7.35 16.03 5.47
N GLY A 182 7.21 15.19 4.43
CA GLY A 182 6.71 13.82 4.54
C GLY A 182 5.24 13.67 4.10
N PRO A 183 4.63 12.50 4.38
CA PRO A 183 3.24 12.25 4.02
C PRO A 183 2.30 13.20 4.77
N SER A 184 1.21 13.63 4.13
CA SER A 184 0.09 14.33 4.78
C SER A 184 -1.05 13.37 5.08
N PRO A 185 -1.73 13.46 6.23
CA PRO A 185 -2.96 12.71 6.49
C PRO A 185 -4.15 13.30 5.72
N TYR A 186 -4.96 12.46 5.11
CA TYR A 186 -6.26 12.83 4.53
C TYR A 186 -7.24 11.66 4.60
N PHE A 187 -8.54 11.91 4.40
CA PHE A 187 -9.53 10.84 4.38
C PHE A 187 -9.20 9.78 3.33
N CYS A 188 -9.29 8.51 3.73
CA CYS A 188 -9.00 7.39 2.86
C CYS A 188 -9.96 7.31 1.66
N ASP A 189 -9.41 7.28 0.46
CA ASP A 189 -10.11 6.84 -0.75
C ASP A 189 -10.04 5.32 -0.86
N VAL A 190 -11.07 4.68 -0.31
CA VAL A 190 -11.22 3.22 -0.32
C VAL A 190 -11.30 2.63 -1.73
N THR A 191 -11.56 3.44 -2.77
CA THR A 191 -11.68 2.97 -4.15
C THR A 191 -10.33 2.64 -4.79
N GLY A 192 -9.23 3.12 -4.23
CA GLY A 192 -7.88 2.96 -4.80
C GLY A 192 -7.55 3.91 -5.94
N LYS A 193 -8.50 4.77 -6.36
CA LYS A 193 -8.35 5.65 -7.52
C LYS A 193 -7.52 6.89 -7.23
N ASN A 194 -7.47 7.34 -5.98
CA ASN A 194 -6.61 8.45 -5.59
C ASN A 194 -5.14 8.05 -5.58
N ALA A 195 -4.43 8.39 -6.66
CA ALA A 195 -3.01 8.15 -6.79
C ALA A 195 -2.20 8.72 -5.62
N ASN A 196 -2.58 9.87 -5.06
CA ASN A 196 -1.87 10.48 -3.92
C ASN A 196 -1.85 9.60 -2.67
N GLN A 197 -2.76 8.65 -2.53
CA GLN A 197 -2.78 7.72 -1.39
C GLN A 197 -2.08 6.41 -1.68
N GLN A 198 -1.39 6.33 -2.82
CA GLN A 198 -0.74 5.12 -3.24
C GLN A 198 0.71 5.07 -2.75
N TYR A 199 0.98 4.09 -1.89
CA TYR A 199 2.26 3.77 -1.29
C TYR A 199 2.53 2.28 -1.41
N ILE A 200 3.75 1.93 -1.84
CA ILE A 200 4.22 0.54 -1.86
C ILE A 200 5.42 0.36 -0.94
N TRP A 201 5.45 -0.80 -0.29
CA TRP A 201 6.62 -1.28 0.41
C TRP A 201 7.52 -1.96 -0.60
N ALA A 202 8.64 -1.33 -0.97
CA ALA A 202 9.63 -1.93 -1.83
C ALA A 202 10.34 -3.09 -1.11
N ALA A 203 10.87 -4.07 -1.87
CA ALA A 203 11.50 -5.26 -1.27
C ALA A 203 12.74 -4.92 -0.40
N ASP A 204 13.39 -3.80 -0.68
CA ASP A 204 14.52 -3.26 0.09
C ASP A 204 14.10 -2.52 1.38
N GLY A 205 12.81 -2.47 1.69
CA GLY A 205 12.28 -1.80 2.88
C GLY A 205 11.94 -0.33 2.68
N ARG A 206 12.09 0.23 1.48
CA ARG A 206 11.73 1.63 1.24
C ARG A 206 10.21 1.79 1.07
N LEU A 207 9.70 2.93 1.53
CA LEU A 207 8.30 3.30 1.36
C LEU A 207 8.18 4.27 0.20
N ARG A 208 7.78 3.77 -0.97
CA ARG A 208 7.68 4.53 -2.21
C ARG A 208 6.26 5.02 -2.43
N HIS A 209 6.14 6.26 -2.87
CA HIS A 209 4.90 6.90 -3.27
C HIS A 209 4.75 6.88 -4.80
N TRP A 210 3.54 7.03 -5.32
CA TRP A 210 3.25 6.97 -6.77
C TRP A 210 4.08 7.93 -7.62
N THR A 211 4.49 9.06 -7.05
CA THR A 211 5.36 10.04 -7.71
C THR A 211 6.78 9.52 -7.95
N GLY A 212 7.13 8.34 -7.45
CA GLY A 212 8.47 7.77 -7.52
C GLY A 212 9.43 8.25 -6.43
N LYS A 213 8.98 9.14 -5.54
CA LYS A 213 9.72 9.55 -4.34
C LYS A 213 9.46 8.57 -3.19
N CYS A 214 10.36 8.57 -2.23
CA CYS A 214 10.27 7.72 -1.05
C CYS A 214 10.17 8.54 0.24
N VAL A 215 9.51 7.97 1.24
CA VAL A 215 9.46 8.50 2.60
C VAL A 215 10.82 8.27 3.25
N SER A 216 11.44 9.35 3.73
CA SER A 216 12.74 9.31 4.39
C SER A 216 12.70 10.09 5.69
N GLU A 217 13.47 9.66 6.68
CA GLU A 217 13.73 10.47 7.87
C GLU A 217 14.68 11.63 7.54
N VAL A 218 14.53 12.74 8.27
CA VAL A 218 15.49 13.84 8.27
C VAL A 218 16.53 13.57 9.36
N PRO A 219 17.81 13.40 9.03
CA PRO A 219 18.84 13.10 10.02
C PRO A 219 18.82 14.12 11.17
N LYS A 220 18.79 13.61 12.41
CA LYS A 220 18.83 14.41 13.65
C LYS A 220 17.66 15.39 13.87
N ARG A 221 16.54 15.28 13.14
CA ARG A 221 15.42 16.25 13.24
C ARG A 221 14.06 15.68 13.58
N ASP A 222 13.93 14.40 13.93
CA ASP A 222 12.66 13.74 14.27
C ASP A 222 11.48 14.05 13.32
N LYS A 223 11.83 14.32 12.05
CA LYS A 223 10.92 14.70 10.97
C LYS A 223 11.04 13.72 9.82
N LEU A 224 10.00 13.66 9.01
CA LEU A 224 10.02 12.98 7.72
C LEU A 224 10.25 13.99 6.60
N ARG A 225 10.56 13.47 5.41
CA ARG A 225 10.67 14.20 4.16
C ARG A 225 10.38 13.29 2.97
N SER A 226 9.99 13.90 1.85
CA SER A 226 10.11 13.28 0.53
C SER A 226 11.57 13.27 0.10
N HIS A 227 12.07 12.14 -0.40
CA HIS A 227 13.44 12.02 -0.91
C HIS A 227 13.52 11.06 -2.10
N ASP A 228 14.66 11.08 -2.80
CA ASP A 228 14.94 10.12 -3.85
C ASP A 228 15.12 8.74 -3.23
N CYS A 229 14.48 7.73 -3.84
CA CYS A 229 14.47 6.39 -3.31
C CYS A 229 15.86 5.74 -3.23
N ALA A 230 16.86 6.20 -4.00
CA ALA A 230 18.23 5.64 -3.89
C ALA A 230 18.83 5.85 -2.49
N ASP A 231 18.53 6.99 -1.88
CA ASP A 231 19.17 7.47 -0.65
C ASP A 231 18.14 7.63 0.49
N SER A 232 16.94 7.08 0.31
CA SER A 232 15.87 7.15 1.30
C SER A 232 16.04 6.12 2.41
N THR A 233 15.48 6.43 3.57
CA THR A 233 15.40 5.53 4.72
C THR A 233 14.75 4.19 4.39
N GLU A 234 15.35 3.12 4.91
CA GLU A 234 14.74 1.80 4.95
C GLU A 234 13.89 1.65 6.21
N TRP A 235 12.73 1.03 6.02
CA TRP A 235 11.73 0.82 7.05
C TRP A 235 11.55 -0.68 7.33
N GLU A 236 10.99 -0.98 8.49
CA GLU A 236 10.56 -2.33 8.86
C GLU A 236 9.21 -2.25 9.59
N LYS A 237 8.36 -3.25 9.37
CA LYS A 237 7.13 -3.45 10.15
C LYS A 237 7.51 -4.14 11.46
N ILE A 238 7.08 -3.59 12.59
CA ILE A 238 7.29 -4.21 13.91
C ILE A 238 5.98 -4.24 14.70
N ASP A 239 5.99 -4.96 15.83
CA ASP A 239 4.83 -5.07 16.74
C ASP A 239 3.54 -5.46 16.00
N ILE A 240 3.69 -6.38 15.05
CA ILE A 240 2.62 -6.84 14.15
C ILE A 240 1.60 -7.66 14.96
N PHE A 241 0.32 -7.33 14.83
CA PHE A 241 -0.76 -8.12 15.43
C PHE A 241 -2.02 -8.10 14.56
N GLU A 242 -2.85 -9.15 14.70
CA GLU A 242 -4.21 -9.19 14.15
C GLU A 242 -5.17 -8.48 15.13
N PRO A 243 -5.90 -7.43 14.68
CA PRO A 243 -6.87 -6.73 15.52
C PRO A 243 -7.98 -7.66 16.04
N PRO A 244 -8.49 -7.42 17.26
CA PRO A 244 -9.60 -8.20 17.81
C PRO A 244 -10.83 -8.23 16.89
N GLU A 245 -11.14 -7.13 16.22
CA GLU A 245 -12.28 -6.99 15.31
C GLU A 245 -12.17 -7.95 14.12
N THR A 246 -11.00 -8.01 13.49
CA THR A 246 -10.68 -8.94 12.40
C THR A 246 -10.75 -10.39 12.87
N ARG A 247 -10.22 -10.69 14.05
CA ARG A 247 -10.25 -12.05 14.62
C ARG A 247 -11.68 -12.55 14.87
N ILE A 248 -12.53 -11.70 15.45
CA ILE A 248 -13.95 -12.01 15.71
C ILE A 248 -14.68 -12.24 14.39
N TYR A 249 -14.48 -11.35 13.41
CA TYR A 249 -15.06 -11.49 12.07
C TYR A 249 -14.65 -12.82 11.42
N ASN A 250 -13.36 -13.15 11.40
CA ASN A 250 -12.85 -14.39 10.81
C ASN A 250 -13.41 -15.63 11.51
N ALA A 251 -13.52 -15.61 12.84
CA ALA A 251 -14.11 -16.70 13.61
C ALA A 251 -15.59 -16.92 13.25
N ASP A 252 -16.36 -15.84 13.11
CA ASP A 252 -17.78 -15.91 12.75
C ASP A 252 -17.99 -16.34 11.30
N VAL A 253 -17.21 -15.82 10.35
CA VAL A 253 -17.21 -16.27 8.94
C VAL A 253 -17.01 -17.78 8.86
N LYS A 254 -15.99 -18.29 9.56
CA LYS A 254 -15.71 -19.73 9.64
C LYS A 254 -16.86 -20.51 10.26
N LYS A 255 -17.41 -20.02 11.38
CA LYS A 255 -18.54 -20.66 12.08
C LYS A 255 -19.79 -20.76 11.21
N LEU A 256 -20.00 -19.78 10.34
CA LEU A 256 -21.17 -19.70 9.45
C LEU A 256 -20.96 -20.41 8.11
N GLY A 257 -19.75 -20.92 7.84
CA GLY A 257 -19.43 -21.58 6.58
C GLY A 257 -19.48 -20.64 5.37
N LEU A 258 -19.19 -19.34 5.56
CA LEU A 258 -19.17 -18.37 4.47
C LEU A 258 -17.84 -18.49 3.71
N SER A 259 -17.90 -18.64 2.39
CA SER A 259 -16.72 -18.71 1.51
C SER A 259 -16.52 -17.41 0.72
N GLU A 260 -15.32 -17.21 0.20
CA GLU A 260 -15.02 -16.06 -0.69
C GLU A 260 -15.82 -16.09 -2.02
N ASP A 261 -16.46 -17.21 -2.36
CA ASP A 261 -17.37 -17.32 -3.51
C ASP A 261 -18.84 -16.99 -3.14
N SER A 262 -19.10 -16.66 -1.88
CA SER A 262 -20.44 -16.26 -1.45
C SER A 262 -20.87 -15.03 -2.27
N PRO A 263 -22.05 -15.08 -2.93
CA PRO A 263 -22.44 -14.06 -3.88
C PRO A 263 -22.49 -12.68 -3.22
N ASP A 264 -21.73 -11.75 -3.80
CA ASP A 264 -22.00 -10.33 -3.69
C ASP A 264 -23.31 -10.09 -4.46
N VAL A 265 -24.26 -9.37 -3.88
CA VAL A 265 -25.60 -9.18 -4.46
C VAL A 265 -25.75 -7.78 -5.00
#